data_AF-A0A2Z2HVJ4-F1
#
_entry.id   AF-A0A2Z2HVJ4-F1
#
_cell.length_a   1.000
_cell.length_b   1.000
_cell.length_c   1.000
_cell.angle_alpha   90.00
_cell.angle_beta   90.00
_cell.angle_gamma   90.00
#
_symmetry.space_group_name_H-M   'P 1'
#
loop_
_entity.id
_entity.type
_entity.pdbx_description
1 polymer ?
#
loop_
_entity_poly.entity_id
_entity_poly.type
_entity_poly.pdbx_seq_one_letter_code
_entity_poly.pdbx_strand_id
1 'polypeptide(L)'
;MFNILKIVLIRICSIDNCNKKHKAKGFCYTHYIRFHKHGDPLFKEDPEIIRKRRSESHKGQTAWNKGKTGIYSEETKKKMSVSQFKKGMTPHNKGKKATVEEKKKISEAMNRPEVKKKLSKSKMGIKNPMYGKPSHNRGKSPSSETRKKISESLKKIVKIYSKEERDRMSKRMKEWHENHVHPRKGLKDTPETFKKKSLAQRGKKKSKEHIAKIALANTGRVANHQTRAKISAARAKQKFPYRDTKIELLTQSILEENNIPFKKHRNYKLSESNHQADITIEPDKIIEVNGDYWHFNPKIYHAESTQKLRDKSILAKEKWAYDKYIIDEMKYLGFKVLVVWESELKDELDKTTKKILKFAKS
;
A
#
# COMPACT_ATOMS: atom_id res chain seq x y z
N MET A 1 25.11 -51.78 -88.67
CA MET A 1 25.57 -50.55 -88.00
C MET A 1 24.91 -49.36 -88.69
N PHE A 2 24.06 -48.61 -88.00
CA PHE A 2 23.87 -47.14 -88.13
C PHE A 2 22.74 -46.75 -87.17
N ASN A 3 23.11 -46.38 -85.95
CA ASN A 3 22.20 -45.89 -84.93
C ASN A 3 22.03 -44.38 -85.16
N ILE A 4 20.87 -43.97 -85.67
CA ILE A 4 20.56 -42.57 -85.95
C ILE A 4 20.44 -41.84 -84.60
N LEU A 5 21.46 -41.04 -84.26
CA LEU A 5 21.44 -40.13 -83.13
C LEU A 5 20.27 -39.15 -83.28
N LYS A 6 19.23 -39.35 -82.47
CA LYS A 6 18.12 -38.39 -82.29
C LYS A 6 18.69 -37.13 -81.60
N ILE A 7 19.08 -36.13 -82.38
CA ILE A 7 19.46 -34.81 -81.85
C ILE A 7 18.19 -34.15 -81.30
N VAL A 8 18.06 -34.12 -79.97
CA VAL A 8 16.99 -33.38 -79.29
C VAL A 8 17.41 -31.91 -79.19
N LEU A 9 16.84 -31.07 -80.06
CA LEU A 9 17.00 -29.61 -79.98
C LEU A 9 16.33 -29.09 -78.69
N ILE A 10 17.14 -28.83 -77.65
CA ILE A 10 16.67 -28.18 -76.42
C ILE A 10 16.41 -26.70 -76.75
N ARG A 11 15.13 -26.29 -76.69
CA ARG A 11 14.78 -24.87 -76.81
C ARG A 11 15.22 -24.12 -75.55
N ILE A 12 15.88 -22.97 -75.74
CA ILE A 12 16.30 -22.06 -74.66
C ILE A 12 15.34 -20.88 -74.54
N CYS A 13 15.43 -20.14 -73.44
CA CYS A 13 14.64 -18.93 -73.23
C CYS A 13 14.96 -17.89 -74.30
N SER A 14 13.92 -17.25 -74.84
CA SER A 14 13.99 -16.16 -75.83
C SER A 14 14.40 -14.80 -75.25
N ILE A 15 14.78 -14.73 -73.96
CA ILE A 15 15.22 -13.48 -73.34
C ILE A 15 16.73 -13.39 -73.46
N ASP A 16 17.22 -12.27 -73.99
CA ASP A 16 18.64 -11.99 -74.13
C ASP A 16 19.38 -12.22 -72.81
N ASN A 17 20.53 -12.90 -72.90
CA ASN A 17 21.34 -13.32 -71.76
C ASN A 17 20.67 -14.31 -70.79
N CYS A 18 19.63 -15.05 -71.22
CA CYS A 18 19.02 -16.11 -70.42
C CYS A 18 19.24 -17.51 -71.01
N ASN A 19 20.24 -18.23 -70.51
CA ASN A 19 20.56 -19.59 -70.97
C ASN A 19 19.73 -20.69 -70.29
N LYS A 20 18.60 -20.35 -69.65
CA LYS A 20 17.75 -21.33 -68.97
C LYS A 20 16.85 -22.06 -69.97
N LYS A 21 16.60 -23.35 -69.72
CA LYS A 21 15.71 -24.18 -70.56
C LYS A 21 14.33 -23.53 -70.72
N HIS A 22 13.84 -23.50 -71.96
CA HIS A 22 12.48 -23.08 -72.28
C HIS A 22 11.48 -23.94 -71.53
N LYS A 23 10.43 -23.32 -70.99
CA LYS A 23 9.30 -24.02 -70.38
C LYS A 23 8.02 -23.87 -71.20
N ALA A 24 7.64 -22.63 -71.55
CA ALA A 24 6.40 -22.33 -72.26
C ALA A 24 6.44 -20.93 -72.88
N LYS A 25 5.70 -20.70 -73.98
CA LYS A 25 5.58 -19.41 -74.69
C LYS A 25 6.91 -18.72 -75.06
N GLY A 26 7.98 -19.48 -75.24
CA GLY A 26 9.30 -18.92 -75.55
C GLY A 26 10.17 -18.65 -74.32
N PHE A 27 9.67 -18.83 -73.08
CA PHE A 27 10.32 -18.37 -71.85
C PHE A 27 10.71 -19.52 -70.91
N CYS A 28 11.76 -19.33 -70.10
CA CYS A 28 12.06 -20.20 -68.96
C CYS A 28 11.02 -20.05 -67.83
N TYR A 29 11.01 -20.94 -66.85
CA TYR A 29 10.01 -20.91 -65.76
C TYR A 29 9.85 -19.55 -65.08
N THR A 30 10.96 -18.86 -64.77
CA THR A 30 10.94 -17.56 -64.09
C THR A 30 10.37 -16.45 -64.96
N HIS A 31 10.77 -16.40 -66.24
CA HIS A 31 10.27 -15.40 -67.19
C HIS A 31 8.83 -15.68 -67.60
N TYR A 32 8.45 -16.94 -67.75
CA TYR A 32 7.06 -17.34 -67.98
C TYR A 32 6.15 -16.92 -66.83
N ILE A 33 6.56 -17.12 -65.56
CA ILE A 33 5.76 -16.68 -64.40
C ILE A 33 5.59 -15.16 -64.38
N ARG A 34 6.66 -14.40 -64.67
CA ARG A 34 6.59 -12.94 -64.71
C ARG A 34 5.67 -12.47 -65.83
N PHE A 35 5.84 -13.02 -67.04
CA PHE A 35 4.97 -12.75 -68.18
C PHE A 35 3.51 -13.09 -67.89
N HIS A 36 3.23 -14.25 -67.31
CA HIS A 36 1.86 -14.66 -66.98
C HIS A 36 1.22 -13.77 -65.92
N LYS A 37 1.98 -13.27 -64.94
CA LYS A 37 1.43 -12.45 -63.84
C LYS A 37 1.36 -10.96 -64.16
N HIS A 38 2.28 -10.45 -64.96
CA HIS A 38 2.51 -9.02 -65.12
C HIS A 38 2.56 -8.57 -66.60
N GLY A 39 2.40 -9.49 -67.56
CA GLY A 39 2.49 -9.19 -68.99
C GLY A 39 3.91 -8.98 -69.51
N ASP A 40 4.91 -8.85 -68.63
CA ASP A 40 6.32 -8.61 -68.97
C ASP A 40 7.22 -9.71 -68.38
N PRO A 41 7.98 -10.47 -69.20
CA PRO A 41 8.92 -11.49 -68.72
C PRO A 41 10.09 -10.92 -67.90
N LEU A 42 10.43 -9.64 -68.08
CA LEU A 42 11.49 -8.92 -67.37
C LEU A 42 11.00 -8.13 -66.16
N PHE A 43 9.72 -8.22 -65.81
CA PHE A 43 9.11 -7.46 -64.72
C PHE A 43 9.94 -7.52 -63.42
N LYS A 44 10.23 -6.34 -62.87
CA LYS A 44 10.87 -6.13 -61.57
C LYS A 44 9.94 -5.27 -60.72
N GLU A 45 9.45 -5.84 -59.63
CA GLU A 45 8.62 -5.11 -58.67
C GLU A 45 9.49 -4.16 -57.82
N ASP A 46 8.92 -3.01 -57.45
CA ASP A 46 9.57 -2.01 -56.62
C ASP A 46 10.01 -2.62 -55.26
N PRO A 47 11.31 -2.50 -54.88
CA PRO A 47 11.81 -2.96 -53.59
C PRO A 47 11.03 -2.44 -52.38
N GLU A 48 10.48 -1.24 -52.45
CA GLU A 48 9.72 -0.63 -51.36
C GLU A 48 8.36 -1.31 -51.16
N ILE A 49 7.69 -1.68 -52.26
CA ILE A 49 6.45 -2.46 -52.25
C ILE A 49 6.69 -3.86 -51.67
N ILE A 50 7.77 -4.52 -52.08
CA ILE A 50 8.18 -5.83 -51.53
C ILE A 50 8.41 -5.72 -50.01
N ARG A 51 9.14 -4.69 -49.57
CA ARG A 51 9.45 -4.46 -48.15
C ARG A 51 8.18 -4.20 -47.35
N LYS A 52 7.26 -3.38 -47.87
CA LYS A 52 5.99 -3.06 -47.21
C LYS A 52 5.13 -4.31 -47.02
N ARG A 53 4.91 -5.09 -48.08
CA ARG A 53 4.15 -6.34 -48.04
C ARG A 53 4.75 -7.36 -47.06
N ARG A 54 6.09 -7.49 -47.01
CA ARG A 54 6.78 -8.34 -46.03
C ARG A 54 6.61 -7.85 -44.60
N SER A 55 6.66 -6.53 -44.37
CA SER A 55 6.43 -5.95 -43.05
C SER A 55 4.99 -6.17 -42.59
N GLU A 56 4.02 -6.08 -43.50
CA GLU A 56 2.60 -6.32 -43.23
C GLU A 56 2.33 -7.80 -42.94
N SER A 57 2.93 -8.73 -43.69
CA SER A 57 2.74 -10.18 -43.45
C SER A 57 3.26 -10.63 -42.08
N HIS A 58 4.32 -10.02 -41.57
CA HIS A 58 4.87 -10.33 -40.24
C HIS A 58 4.20 -9.54 -39.10
N LYS A 59 3.32 -8.58 -39.41
CA LYS A 59 2.66 -7.76 -38.40
C LYS A 59 1.72 -8.64 -37.57
N GLY A 60 1.97 -8.71 -36.25
CA GLY A 60 1.17 -9.51 -35.32
C GLY A 60 1.55 -11.00 -35.24
N GLN A 61 2.42 -11.49 -36.13
CA GLN A 61 2.93 -12.86 -36.02
C GLN A 61 3.87 -12.96 -34.81
N THR A 62 3.58 -13.89 -33.92
CA THR A 62 4.43 -14.19 -32.76
C THR A 62 5.29 -15.40 -33.09
N ALA A 63 6.61 -15.25 -32.96
CA ALA A 63 7.53 -16.37 -33.12
C ALA A 63 7.17 -17.49 -32.13
N TRP A 64 7.12 -18.74 -32.59
CA TRP A 64 6.68 -19.91 -31.82
C TRP A 64 7.50 -20.17 -30.53
N ASN A 65 8.72 -19.63 -30.47
CA ASN A 65 9.66 -19.72 -29.37
C ASN A 65 9.58 -18.52 -28.39
N LYS A 66 8.70 -17.53 -28.64
CA LYS A 66 8.59 -16.32 -27.81
C LYS A 66 8.16 -16.69 -26.39
N GLY A 67 9.02 -16.37 -25.42
CA GLY A 67 8.76 -16.61 -23.99
C GLY A 67 9.13 -18.00 -23.47
N LYS A 68 9.60 -18.91 -24.33
CA LYS A 68 10.09 -20.23 -23.93
C LYS A 68 11.60 -20.18 -23.69
N THR A 69 12.06 -20.75 -22.57
CA THR A 69 13.49 -20.86 -22.22
C THR A 69 13.96 -22.30 -22.38
N GLY A 70 15.22 -22.52 -22.79
CA GLY A 70 15.81 -23.87 -22.88
C GLY A 70 15.61 -24.62 -24.20
N ILE A 71 15.01 -24.00 -25.23
CA ILE A 71 14.78 -24.63 -26.55
C ILE A 71 16.09 -24.97 -27.29
N TYR A 72 17.10 -24.12 -27.15
CA TYR A 72 18.38 -24.27 -27.83
C TYR A 72 19.44 -24.76 -26.84
N SER A 73 20.25 -25.72 -27.26
CA SER A 73 21.45 -26.13 -26.51
C SER A 73 22.42 -24.97 -26.37
N GLU A 74 23.27 -24.99 -25.34
CA GLU A 74 24.31 -23.98 -25.16
C GLU A 74 25.23 -23.89 -26.38
N GLU A 75 25.53 -25.02 -27.01
CA GLU A 75 26.30 -25.07 -28.26
C GLU A 75 25.58 -24.35 -29.42
N THR A 76 24.26 -24.54 -29.55
CA THR A 76 23.44 -23.87 -30.57
C THR A 76 23.34 -22.37 -30.31
N LYS A 77 23.16 -21.96 -29.03
CA LYS A 77 23.20 -20.55 -28.64
C LYS A 77 24.55 -19.92 -28.97
N LYS A 78 25.65 -20.67 -28.77
CA LYS A 78 27.01 -20.24 -29.13
C LYS A 78 27.16 -20.06 -30.65
N LYS A 79 26.68 -21.02 -31.45
CA LYS A 79 26.66 -20.92 -32.93
C LYS A 79 25.81 -19.74 -33.43
N MET A 80 24.63 -19.51 -32.85
CA MET A 80 23.76 -18.37 -33.18
C MET A 80 24.38 -17.01 -32.80
N SER A 81 25.02 -16.94 -31.61
CA SER A 81 25.73 -15.74 -31.13
C SER A 81 26.88 -15.34 -32.05
N VAL A 82 27.61 -16.33 -32.58
CA VAL A 82 28.70 -16.12 -33.54
C VAL A 82 28.20 -15.63 -34.90
N SER A 83 26.91 -15.80 -35.24
CA SER A 83 26.34 -15.39 -36.54
C SER A 83 25.80 -13.94 -36.57
N GLN A 84 25.35 -13.40 -35.43
CA GLN A 84 24.82 -12.02 -35.37
C GLN A 84 25.91 -10.95 -35.56
N PHE A 85 27.14 -11.29 -35.18
CA PHE A 85 28.32 -10.54 -35.55
C PHE A 85 28.89 -11.24 -36.77
N LYS A 86 28.81 -10.63 -37.97
CA LYS A 86 29.59 -11.09 -39.12
C LYS A 86 30.99 -11.44 -38.62
N LYS A 87 31.44 -12.68 -38.83
CA LYS A 87 32.75 -13.22 -38.41
C LYS A 87 33.80 -12.09 -38.39
N GLY A 88 34.19 -11.64 -37.20
CA GLY A 88 35.30 -10.69 -37.01
C GLY A 88 34.96 -9.19 -36.82
N MET A 89 33.71 -8.73 -36.92
CA MET A 89 33.42 -7.31 -36.64
C MET A 89 33.22 -7.03 -35.14
N THR A 90 34.29 -6.61 -34.47
CA THR A 90 34.21 -6.00 -33.14
C THR A 90 33.70 -4.56 -33.27
N PRO A 91 32.64 -4.13 -32.54
CA PRO A 91 32.26 -2.73 -32.49
C PRO A 91 33.46 -1.88 -32.10
N HIS A 92 33.76 -0.82 -32.86
CA HIS A 92 34.94 0.04 -32.66
C HIS A 92 35.08 0.64 -31.25
N ASN A 93 33.98 0.62 -30.47
CA ASN A 93 33.84 1.15 -29.12
C ASN A 93 33.74 0.07 -28.04
N LYS A 94 33.81 -1.22 -28.38
CA LYS A 94 33.75 -2.32 -27.39
C LYS A 94 34.98 -2.24 -26.49
N GLY A 95 34.76 -2.03 -25.19
CA GLY A 95 35.83 -1.89 -24.19
C GLY A 95 36.45 -0.49 -24.07
N LYS A 96 36.14 0.44 -24.98
CA LYS A 96 36.60 1.83 -24.88
C LYS A 96 35.65 2.63 -23.98
N LYS A 97 36.20 3.28 -22.95
CA LYS A 97 35.43 4.20 -22.10
C LYS A 97 35.39 5.57 -22.79
N ALA A 98 34.20 6.16 -22.89
CA ALA A 98 34.06 7.52 -23.38
C ALA A 98 34.89 8.49 -22.53
N THR A 99 35.60 9.40 -23.21
CA THR A 99 36.36 10.49 -22.63
C THR A 99 35.45 11.47 -21.88
N VAL A 100 36.04 12.34 -21.07
CA VAL A 100 35.29 13.37 -20.32
C VAL A 100 34.58 14.33 -21.28
N GLU A 101 35.25 14.79 -22.35
CA GLU A 101 34.65 15.57 -23.43
C GLU A 101 33.45 14.87 -24.08
N GLU A 102 33.59 13.59 -24.45
CA GLU A 102 32.51 12.84 -25.10
C GLU A 102 31.31 12.68 -24.17
N LYS A 103 31.53 12.39 -22.89
CA LYS A 103 30.46 12.35 -21.88
C LYS A 103 29.76 13.69 -21.73
N LYS A 104 30.51 14.80 -21.77
CA LYS A 104 29.97 16.15 -21.70
C LYS A 104 29.10 16.46 -22.93
N LYS A 105 29.60 16.18 -24.14
CA LYS A 105 28.84 16.34 -25.40
C LYS A 105 27.56 15.51 -25.42
N ILE A 106 27.62 14.25 -24.95
CA ILE A 106 26.44 13.39 -24.82
C ILE A 106 25.44 14.00 -23.82
N SER A 107 25.91 14.48 -22.67
CA SER A 107 25.08 15.12 -21.65
C SER A 107 24.38 16.38 -22.19
N GLU A 108 25.12 17.26 -22.86
CA GLU A 108 24.58 18.47 -23.48
C GLU A 108 23.52 18.15 -24.54
N ALA A 109 23.80 17.19 -25.43
CA ALA A 109 22.85 16.74 -26.44
C ALA A 109 21.55 16.18 -25.82
N MET A 110 21.66 15.36 -24.77
CA MET A 110 20.52 14.80 -24.05
C MET A 110 19.73 15.85 -23.26
N ASN A 111 20.38 16.97 -22.89
CA ASN A 111 19.76 18.05 -22.15
C ASN A 111 19.05 19.11 -23.00
N ARG A 112 19.17 19.05 -24.33
CA ARG A 112 18.44 19.93 -25.25
C ARG A 112 16.91 19.84 -25.02
N PRO A 113 16.18 20.97 -24.95
CA PRO A 113 14.75 21.00 -24.62
C PRO A 113 13.89 20.08 -25.52
N GLU A 114 14.16 20.07 -26.82
CA GLU A 114 13.44 19.25 -27.80
C GLU A 114 13.64 17.75 -27.56
N VAL A 115 14.88 17.35 -27.25
CA VAL A 115 15.25 15.96 -26.95
C VAL A 115 14.57 15.50 -25.67
N LYS A 116 14.58 16.34 -24.62
CA LYS A 116 13.84 16.09 -23.37
C LYS A 116 12.33 15.94 -23.61
N LYS A 117 11.73 16.82 -24.41
CA LYS A 117 10.30 16.79 -24.75
C LYS A 117 9.95 15.51 -25.53
N LYS A 118 10.78 15.11 -26.49
CA LYS A 118 10.59 13.87 -27.28
C LYS A 118 10.73 12.61 -26.42
N LEU A 119 11.72 12.56 -25.53
CA LEU A 119 11.91 11.49 -24.56
C LEU A 119 10.78 11.40 -23.53
N SER A 120 10.23 12.54 -23.10
CA SER A 120 9.07 12.58 -22.21
C SER A 120 7.84 11.98 -22.91
N LYS A 121 7.55 12.46 -24.14
CA LYS A 121 6.42 11.95 -24.95
C LYS A 121 6.53 10.45 -25.25
N SER A 122 7.73 9.92 -25.50
CA SER A 122 7.91 8.48 -25.78
C SER A 122 7.73 7.58 -24.56
N LYS A 123 7.91 8.13 -23.35
CA LYS A 123 7.71 7.41 -22.09
C LYS A 123 6.27 7.43 -21.58
N MET A 124 5.39 8.21 -22.20
CA MET A 124 4.00 8.36 -21.81
C MET A 124 3.04 7.50 -22.65
N GLY A 125 2.00 6.99 -21.99
CA GLY A 125 0.87 6.33 -22.64
C GLY A 125 1.24 5.07 -23.42
N ILE A 126 0.33 4.65 -24.30
CA ILE A 126 0.41 3.42 -25.10
C ILE A 126 1.67 3.34 -25.99
N LYS A 127 2.29 4.49 -26.29
CA LYS A 127 3.55 4.56 -27.07
C LYS A 127 4.75 4.02 -26.32
N ASN A 128 4.71 3.95 -24.98
CA ASN A 128 5.75 3.32 -24.18
C ASN A 128 5.53 1.80 -24.17
N PRO A 129 6.50 0.98 -24.63
CA PRO A 129 6.38 -0.49 -24.65
C PRO A 129 6.13 -1.15 -23.28
N MET A 130 6.40 -0.42 -22.20
CA MET A 130 6.19 -0.84 -20.81
C MET A 130 4.90 -0.27 -20.20
N TYR A 131 4.12 0.53 -20.94
CA TYR A 131 2.86 1.07 -20.45
C TYR A 131 1.87 -0.05 -20.12
N GLY A 132 1.29 0.01 -18.92
CA GLY A 132 0.39 -1.02 -18.41
C GLY A 132 1.05 -2.34 -18.00
N LYS A 133 2.34 -2.56 -18.31
CA LYS A 133 3.03 -3.80 -17.94
C LYS A 133 3.58 -3.69 -16.51
N PRO A 134 3.44 -4.75 -15.68
CA PRO A 134 4.07 -4.78 -14.38
C PRO A 134 5.59 -4.77 -14.54
N SER A 135 6.28 -4.09 -13.62
CA SER A 135 7.75 -4.18 -13.56
C SER A 135 8.16 -5.65 -13.39
N HIS A 136 9.24 -6.06 -14.05
CA HIS A 136 9.79 -7.41 -13.96
C HIS A 136 10.15 -7.88 -12.53
N ASN A 137 10.34 -6.92 -11.62
CA ASN A 137 10.62 -7.13 -10.20
C ASN A 137 9.40 -6.90 -9.29
N ARG A 138 8.20 -6.68 -9.84
CA ARG A 138 6.99 -6.48 -9.06
C ARG A 138 6.72 -7.72 -8.20
N GLY A 139 6.64 -7.53 -6.89
CA GLY A 139 6.45 -8.61 -5.91
C GLY A 139 7.72 -9.39 -5.55
N LYS A 140 8.86 -9.13 -6.19
CA LYS A 140 10.15 -9.75 -5.86
C LYS A 140 10.91 -8.86 -4.89
N SER A 141 11.27 -9.41 -3.74
CA SER A 141 12.17 -8.76 -2.80
C SER A 141 13.62 -8.99 -3.20
N PRO A 142 14.51 -7.98 -3.16
CA PRO A 142 15.94 -8.21 -3.33
C PRO A 142 16.47 -9.18 -2.27
N SER A 143 17.47 -10.00 -2.63
CA SER A 143 18.13 -10.91 -1.70
C SER A 143 18.74 -10.15 -0.51
N SER A 144 18.98 -10.84 0.60
CA SER A 144 19.63 -10.25 1.79
C SER A 144 20.96 -9.58 1.43
N GLU A 145 21.78 -10.25 0.62
CA GLU A 145 23.05 -9.73 0.11
C GLU A 145 22.86 -8.47 -0.75
N THR A 146 21.87 -8.46 -1.65
CA THR A 146 21.55 -7.29 -2.48
C THR A 146 21.10 -6.11 -1.61
N ARG A 147 20.27 -6.37 -0.60
CA ARG A 147 19.84 -5.34 0.37
C ARG A 147 21.04 -4.75 1.13
N LYS A 148 22.00 -5.59 1.51
CA LYS A 148 23.24 -5.16 2.18
C LYS A 148 24.08 -4.25 1.27
N LYS A 149 24.32 -4.66 0.01
CA LYS A 149 25.04 -3.84 -0.98
C LYS A 149 24.35 -2.49 -1.24
N ILE A 150 23.02 -2.49 -1.35
CA ILE A 150 22.24 -1.24 -1.47
C ILE A 150 22.45 -0.35 -0.25
N SER A 151 22.32 -0.91 0.97
CA SER A 151 22.52 -0.16 2.22
C SER A 151 23.91 0.46 2.32
N GLU A 152 24.95 -0.32 2.01
CA GLU A 152 26.34 0.15 2.00
C GLU A 152 26.59 1.25 0.96
N SER A 153 25.99 1.12 -0.23
CA SER A 153 26.08 2.17 -1.25
C SER A 153 25.40 3.46 -0.81
N LEU A 154 24.23 3.38 -0.16
CA LEU A 154 23.50 4.54 0.32
C LEU A 154 24.26 5.24 1.45
N LYS A 155 24.91 4.48 2.35
CA LYS A 155 25.76 5.08 3.40
C LYS A 155 26.89 5.96 2.84
N LYS A 156 27.43 5.64 1.66
CA LYS A 156 28.46 6.44 0.98
C LYS A 156 27.91 7.73 0.35
N ILE A 157 26.61 7.77 0.05
CA ILE A 157 25.92 8.90 -0.60
C ILE A 157 25.27 9.82 0.44
N VAL A 158 24.81 9.25 1.56
CA VAL A 158 24.18 10.00 2.65
C VAL A 158 25.20 10.93 3.28
N LYS A 159 25.13 12.21 2.92
CA LYS A 159 25.87 13.27 3.58
C LYS A 159 25.37 13.36 5.03
N ILE A 160 26.26 13.11 5.99
CA ILE A 160 25.95 13.32 7.41
C ILE A 160 25.95 14.82 7.63
N TYR A 161 24.76 15.40 7.72
CA TYR A 161 24.59 16.82 7.95
C TYR A 161 24.88 17.17 9.41
N SER A 162 25.57 18.28 9.63
CA SER A 162 25.76 18.84 10.97
C SER A 162 24.40 19.17 11.60
N LYS A 163 24.36 19.39 12.92
CA LYS A 163 23.13 19.82 13.61
C LYS A 163 22.58 21.12 12.99
N GLU A 164 23.46 22.08 12.71
CA GLU A 164 23.13 23.36 12.09
C GLU A 164 22.58 23.23 10.67
N GLU A 165 23.17 22.35 9.84
CA GLU A 165 22.67 22.07 8.50
C GLU A 165 21.27 21.43 8.53
N ARG A 166 21.04 20.51 9.48
CA ARG A 166 19.72 19.91 9.70
C ARG A 166 18.69 20.94 10.15
N ASP A 167 19.06 21.84 11.05
CA ASP A 167 18.18 22.90 11.55
C ASP A 167 17.85 23.91 10.44
N ARG A 168 18.84 24.30 9.63
CA ARG A 168 18.63 25.17 8.47
C ARG A 168 17.69 24.53 7.43
N MET A 169 17.88 23.24 7.15
CA MET A 169 17.00 22.50 6.24
C MET A 169 15.58 22.36 6.80
N SER A 170 15.45 22.12 8.11
CA SER A 170 14.17 22.06 8.81
C SER A 170 13.42 23.38 8.73
N LYS A 171 14.10 24.52 8.97
CA LYS A 171 13.53 25.86 8.80
C LYS A 171 13.04 26.09 7.37
N ARG A 172 13.88 25.80 6.37
CA ARG A 172 13.51 25.94 4.95
C ARG A 172 12.31 25.06 4.57
N MET A 173 12.22 23.85 5.11
CA MET A 173 11.08 22.96 4.84
C MET A 173 9.79 23.47 5.50
N LYS A 174 9.86 24.07 6.70
CA LYS A 174 8.69 24.70 7.33
C LYS A 174 8.18 25.86 6.49
N GLU A 175 9.06 26.78 6.11
CA GLU A 175 8.74 27.92 5.24
C GLU A 175 8.17 27.46 3.88
N TRP A 176 8.74 26.40 3.29
CA TRP A 176 8.19 25.82 2.07
C TRP A 176 6.78 25.27 2.28
N HIS A 177 6.51 24.58 3.40
CA HIS A 177 5.19 24.03 3.73
C HIS A 177 4.14 25.10 4.06
N GLU A 178 4.55 26.27 4.53
CA GLU A 178 3.68 27.43 4.72
C GLU A 178 3.24 28.00 3.37
N ASN A 179 4.19 28.10 2.43
CA ASN A 179 3.95 28.69 1.11
C ASN A 179 3.43 27.71 0.06
N HIS A 180 3.51 26.39 0.30
CA HIS A 180 3.11 25.36 -0.66
C HIS A 180 2.12 24.38 -0.04
N VAL A 181 0.92 24.36 -0.58
CA VAL A 181 -0.08 23.34 -0.28
C VAL A 181 0.17 22.14 -1.18
N HIS A 182 0.43 20.98 -0.58
CA HIS A 182 0.54 19.74 -1.33
C HIS A 182 -0.77 19.51 -2.13
N PRO A 183 -0.72 19.18 -3.44
CA PRO A 183 -1.93 19.03 -4.26
C PRO A 183 -2.95 18.00 -3.77
N ARG A 184 -2.54 17.12 -2.85
CA ARG A 184 -3.41 16.13 -2.18
C ARG A 184 -3.87 16.50 -0.77
N LYS A 185 -3.53 17.69 -0.26
CA LYS A 185 -3.96 18.13 1.08
C LYS A 185 -5.49 18.23 1.07
N GLY A 186 -6.16 17.51 1.97
CA GLY A 186 -7.61 17.48 2.07
C GLY A 186 -8.35 16.53 1.12
N LEU A 187 -7.69 15.97 0.10
CA LEU A 187 -8.29 14.95 -0.77
C LEU A 187 -8.46 13.63 -0.02
N LYS A 188 -9.71 13.19 0.13
CA LYS A 188 -10.05 11.87 0.69
C LYS A 188 -9.98 10.80 -0.41
N ASP A 189 -9.64 9.58 -0.02
CA ASP A 189 -9.74 8.45 -0.93
C ASP A 189 -11.21 8.23 -1.35
N THR A 190 -11.42 7.76 -2.58
CA THR A 190 -12.76 7.31 -3.00
C THR A 190 -13.19 6.08 -2.17
N PRO A 191 -14.51 5.85 -1.96
CA PRO A 191 -14.99 4.70 -1.20
C PRO A 191 -14.44 3.35 -1.71
N GLU A 192 -14.32 3.20 -3.04
CA GLU A 192 -13.75 2.01 -3.66
C GLU A 192 -12.25 1.84 -3.33
N THR A 193 -11.48 2.93 -3.41
CA THR A 193 -10.05 2.91 -3.07
C THR A 193 -9.84 2.61 -1.59
N PHE A 194 -10.67 3.21 -0.72
CA PHE A 194 -10.66 2.94 0.71
C PHE A 194 -10.96 1.46 0.99
N LYS A 195 -11.98 0.89 0.33
CA LYS A 195 -12.32 -0.54 0.45
C LYS A 195 -11.17 -1.45 0.01
N LYS A 196 -10.52 -1.16 -1.13
CA LYS A 196 -9.34 -1.89 -1.61
C LYS A 196 -8.19 -1.84 -0.60
N LYS A 197 -7.90 -0.67 -0.03
CA LYS A 197 -6.87 -0.50 1.01
C LYS A 197 -7.21 -1.27 2.29
N SER A 198 -8.46 -1.20 2.74
CA SER A 198 -8.97 -1.93 3.91
C SER A 198 -8.84 -3.45 3.74
N LEU A 199 -9.32 -3.99 2.62
CA LEU A 199 -9.20 -5.42 2.29
C LEU A 199 -7.74 -5.89 2.23
N ALA A 200 -6.84 -5.08 1.67
CA ALA A 200 -5.41 -5.41 1.60
C ALA A 200 -4.70 -5.41 2.97
N GLN A 201 -5.25 -4.75 3.99
CA GLN A 201 -4.69 -4.72 5.35
C GLN A 201 -5.38 -5.68 6.32
N ARG A 202 -6.59 -6.12 5.99
CA ARG A 202 -7.37 -7.03 6.83
C ARG A 202 -6.59 -8.31 7.11
N GLY A 203 -6.49 -8.68 8.39
CA GLY A 203 -5.78 -9.88 8.85
C GLY A 203 -4.26 -9.75 8.96
N LYS A 204 -3.65 -8.66 8.47
CA LYS A 204 -2.20 -8.44 8.64
C LYS A 204 -1.89 -8.03 10.08
N LYS A 205 -1.17 -8.88 10.80
CA LYS A 205 -0.63 -8.57 12.13
C LYS A 205 0.81 -8.10 12.00
N LYS A 206 1.17 -7.06 12.76
CA LYS A 206 2.58 -6.65 12.90
C LYS A 206 3.33 -7.72 13.72
N SER A 207 4.61 -7.93 13.44
CA SER A 207 5.44 -8.80 14.27
C SER A 207 5.59 -8.22 15.68
N LYS A 208 5.82 -9.08 16.69
CA LYS A 208 6.06 -8.66 18.07
C LYS A 208 7.23 -7.67 18.16
N GLU A 209 8.30 -7.92 17.42
CA GLU A 209 9.47 -7.03 17.34
C GLU A 209 9.10 -5.64 16.78
N HIS A 210 8.28 -5.58 15.73
CA HIS A 210 7.83 -4.31 15.16
C HIS A 210 6.94 -3.54 16.15
N ILE A 211 6.05 -4.25 16.86
CA ILE A 211 5.21 -3.64 17.92
C ILE A 211 6.10 -3.06 19.02
N ALA A 212 7.11 -3.81 19.48
CA ALA A 212 8.06 -3.35 20.48
C ALA A 212 8.84 -2.11 20.03
N LYS A 213 9.29 -2.06 18.77
CA LYS A 213 9.97 -0.87 18.20
C LYS A 213 9.07 0.36 18.19
N ILE A 214 7.80 0.22 17.82
CA ILE A 214 6.83 1.32 17.88
C ILE A 214 6.62 1.77 19.33
N ALA A 215 6.45 0.83 20.26
CA ALA A 215 6.27 1.14 21.67
C ALA A 215 7.46 1.93 22.22
N LEU A 216 8.69 1.43 22.01
CA LEU A 216 9.93 2.09 22.42
C LEU A 216 10.07 3.50 21.85
N ALA A 217 9.74 3.69 20.56
CA ALA A 217 9.79 5.01 19.93
C ALA A 217 8.78 6.01 20.51
N ASN A 218 7.72 5.52 21.15
CA ASN A 218 6.68 6.34 21.78
C ASN A 218 6.85 6.47 23.29
N THR A 219 7.71 5.67 23.92
CA THR A 219 8.01 5.78 25.35
C THR A 219 8.49 7.21 25.67
N GLY A 220 7.92 7.82 26.71
CA GLY A 220 8.25 9.18 27.14
C GLY A 220 7.65 10.31 26.29
N ARG A 221 6.95 10.01 25.18
CA ARG A 221 6.21 11.04 24.43
C ARG A 221 4.91 11.38 25.15
N VAL A 222 4.87 12.57 25.76
CA VAL A 222 3.64 13.13 26.33
C VAL A 222 2.98 14.05 25.30
N ALA A 223 1.68 13.86 25.07
CA ALA A 223 0.92 14.76 24.22
C ALA A 223 0.87 16.17 24.85
N ASN A 224 1.01 17.22 24.03
CA ASN A 224 0.90 18.59 24.53
C ASN A 224 -0.49 18.89 25.10
N HIS A 225 -0.60 19.95 25.92
CA HIS A 225 -1.83 20.29 26.65
C HIS A 225 -3.05 20.44 25.72
N GLN A 226 -2.91 21.18 24.61
CA GLN A 226 -4.01 21.38 23.65
C GLN A 226 -4.48 20.06 23.03
N THR A 227 -3.56 19.15 22.72
CA THR A 227 -3.88 17.84 22.15
C THR A 227 -4.55 16.96 23.20
N ARG A 228 -4.08 16.96 24.45
CA ARG A 228 -4.73 16.27 25.57
C ARG A 228 -6.15 16.77 25.79
N ALA A 229 -6.38 18.08 25.74
CA ALA A 229 -7.71 18.67 25.86
C ALA A 229 -8.64 18.21 24.72
N LYS A 230 -8.16 18.20 23.47
CA LYS A 230 -8.93 17.67 22.32
C LYS A 230 -9.29 16.19 22.49
N ILE A 231 -8.32 15.37 22.91
CA ILE A 231 -8.56 13.93 23.17
C ILE A 231 -9.56 13.74 24.30
N SER A 232 -9.43 14.50 25.40
CA SER A 232 -10.33 14.45 26.55
C SER A 232 -11.76 14.85 26.16
N ALA A 233 -11.92 15.95 25.41
CA ALA A 233 -13.22 16.40 24.91
C ALA A 233 -13.88 15.39 23.96
N ALA A 234 -13.08 14.72 23.10
CA ALA A 234 -13.58 13.68 22.22
C ALA A 234 -14.00 12.41 23.00
N ARG A 235 -13.24 12.04 24.05
CA ARG A 235 -13.59 10.91 24.93
C ARG A 235 -14.83 11.17 25.77
N ALA A 236 -15.01 12.39 26.27
CA ALA A 236 -16.18 12.79 27.07
C ALA A 236 -17.52 12.55 26.36
N LYS A 237 -17.53 12.57 25.03
CA LYS A 237 -18.71 12.33 24.19
C LYS A 237 -18.97 10.84 23.91
N GLN A 238 -18.03 9.97 24.20
CA GLN A 238 -18.15 8.53 23.94
C GLN A 238 -18.78 7.86 25.15
N LYS A 239 -19.80 7.03 24.93
CA LYS A 239 -20.41 6.22 25.98
C LYS A 239 -19.65 4.91 26.14
N PHE A 240 -19.20 4.62 27.36
CA PHE A 240 -18.58 3.35 27.73
C PHE A 240 -19.25 2.83 29.02
N PRO A 241 -19.69 1.57 29.09
CA PRO A 241 -19.68 0.51 28.06
C PRO A 241 -20.69 0.74 26.91
N TYR A 242 -20.50 0.04 25.78
CA TYR A 242 -21.39 0.16 24.60
C TYR A 242 -22.83 -0.28 24.90
N ARG A 243 -23.00 -1.24 25.83
CA ARG A 243 -24.28 -1.71 26.34
C ARG A 243 -24.28 -1.56 27.85
N ASP A 244 -25.41 -1.12 28.39
CA ASP A 244 -25.64 -1.04 29.82
C ASP A 244 -25.56 -2.45 30.42
N THR A 245 -24.96 -2.56 31.60
CA THR A 245 -24.84 -3.85 32.29
C THR A 245 -26.19 -4.31 32.85
N LYS A 246 -26.32 -5.60 33.20
CA LYS A 246 -27.58 -6.13 33.78
C LYS A 246 -27.96 -5.41 35.09
N ILE A 247 -26.97 -5.07 35.91
CA ILE A 247 -27.16 -4.37 37.19
C ILE A 247 -27.59 -2.91 36.98
N GLU A 248 -27.04 -2.23 35.98
CA GLU A 248 -27.51 -0.90 35.58
C GLU A 248 -28.96 -0.96 35.10
N LEU A 249 -29.31 -1.92 34.24
CA LEU A 249 -30.68 -2.08 33.74
C LEU A 249 -31.69 -2.34 34.88
N LEU A 250 -31.30 -3.14 35.87
CA LEU A 250 -32.14 -3.40 37.04
C LEU A 250 -32.33 -2.15 37.91
N THR A 251 -31.27 -1.35 38.08
CA THR A 251 -31.37 -0.08 38.81
C THR A 251 -32.21 0.93 38.04
N GLN A 252 -32.12 0.94 36.71
CA GLN A 252 -32.95 1.77 35.83
C GLN A 252 -34.42 1.38 35.96
N SER A 253 -34.76 0.08 35.88
CA SER A 253 -36.15 -0.36 35.98
C SER A 253 -36.79 0.01 37.32
N ILE A 254 -36.05 -0.10 38.44
CA ILE A 254 -36.51 0.35 39.76
C ILE A 254 -36.91 1.84 39.75
N LEU A 255 -36.12 2.68 39.08
CA LEU A 255 -36.40 4.13 38.99
C LEU A 255 -37.55 4.42 38.02
N GLU A 256 -37.59 3.75 36.87
CA GLU A 256 -38.64 3.90 35.84
C GLU A 256 -40.02 3.50 36.38
N GLU A 257 -40.13 2.34 37.04
CA GLU A 257 -41.37 1.86 37.67
C GLU A 257 -41.90 2.83 38.73
N ASN A 258 -41.02 3.64 39.33
CA ASN A 258 -41.37 4.64 40.33
C ASN A 258 -41.50 6.06 39.77
N ASN A 259 -41.50 6.23 38.44
CA ASN A 259 -41.61 7.51 37.73
C ASN A 259 -40.52 8.53 38.13
N ILE A 260 -39.31 8.07 38.43
CA ILE A 260 -38.18 8.95 38.80
C ILE A 260 -37.35 9.22 37.53
N PRO A 261 -37.28 10.47 37.03
CA PRO A 261 -36.49 10.78 35.85
C PRO A 261 -34.99 10.73 36.15
N PHE A 262 -34.21 10.13 35.26
CA PHE A 262 -32.76 10.07 35.38
C PHE A 262 -32.05 10.19 34.02
N LYS A 263 -30.77 10.53 34.08
CA LYS A 263 -29.85 10.58 32.93
C LYS A 263 -28.77 9.51 33.14
N LYS A 264 -28.53 8.70 32.11
CA LYS A 264 -27.51 7.65 32.15
C LYS A 264 -26.17 8.14 31.63
N HIS A 265 -25.08 7.60 32.18
CA HIS A 265 -23.72 7.78 31.65
C HIS A 265 -23.34 9.26 31.45
N ARG A 266 -23.78 10.13 32.37
CA ARG A 266 -23.51 11.57 32.28
C ARG A 266 -22.05 11.82 32.67
N ASN A 267 -21.33 12.52 31.79
CA ASN A 267 -19.92 12.82 32.01
C ASN A 267 -19.74 14.10 32.84
N TYR A 268 -18.94 14.00 33.89
CA TYR A 268 -18.56 15.09 34.78
C TYR A 268 -17.05 15.34 34.71
N LYS A 269 -16.69 16.61 34.76
CA LYS A 269 -15.28 17.03 34.73
C LYS A 269 -14.76 17.11 36.17
N LEU A 270 -13.81 16.24 36.50
CA LEU A 270 -13.10 16.25 37.79
C LEU A 270 -11.74 16.96 37.65
N SER A 271 -11.07 17.19 38.78
CA SER A 271 -9.74 17.82 38.86
C SER A 271 -8.71 17.13 37.95
N GLU A 272 -8.53 15.82 38.10
CA GLU A 272 -7.50 15.05 37.40
C GLU A 272 -8.04 14.17 36.27
N SER A 273 -9.36 13.98 36.22
CA SER A 273 -9.99 13.04 35.28
C SER A 273 -11.36 13.51 34.79
N ASN A 274 -12.01 12.66 33.99
CA ASN A 274 -13.43 12.79 33.69
C ASN A 274 -14.09 11.51 34.20
N HIS A 275 -15.26 11.62 34.82
CA HIS A 275 -16.02 10.48 35.30
C HIS A 275 -17.38 10.40 34.60
N GLN A 276 -17.78 9.19 34.21
CA GLN A 276 -19.12 8.93 33.69
C GLN A 276 -19.91 8.27 34.80
N ALA A 277 -20.86 9.01 35.37
CA ALA A 277 -21.74 8.47 36.39
C ALA A 277 -22.78 7.55 35.73
N ASP A 278 -22.99 6.36 36.31
CA ASP A 278 -23.94 5.39 35.76
C ASP A 278 -25.34 5.97 35.66
N ILE A 279 -25.84 6.53 36.77
CA ILE A 279 -27.15 7.15 36.88
C ILE A 279 -27.03 8.49 37.59
N THR A 280 -27.56 9.54 36.96
CA THR A 280 -27.75 10.87 37.54
C THR A 280 -29.23 11.16 37.69
N ILE A 281 -29.65 11.53 38.90
CA ILE A 281 -30.99 12.05 39.19
C ILE A 281 -30.82 13.54 39.50
N GLU A 282 -31.47 14.38 38.70
CA GLU A 282 -31.35 15.84 38.85
C GLU A 282 -32.12 16.32 40.10
N PRO A 283 -31.65 17.37 40.78
CA PRO A 283 -30.48 18.21 40.44
C PRO A 283 -29.13 17.70 40.96
N ASP A 284 -29.08 16.92 42.05
CA ASP A 284 -27.88 16.75 42.88
C ASP A 284 -27.53 15.30 43.26
N LYS A 285 -28.13 14.28 42.64
CA LYS A 285 -27.94 12.88 43.06
C LYS A 285 -27.28 12.01 42.00
N ILE A 286 -26.36 11.18 42.45
CA ILE A 286 -25.65 10.20 41.63
C ILE A 286 -25.78 8.82 42.27
N ILE A 287 -26.05 7.81 41.44
CA ILE A 287 -26.02 6.40 41.83
C ILE A 287 -24.93 5.72 40.98
N GLU A 288 -23.92 5.18 41.65
CA GLU A 288 -22.86 4.35 41.07
C GLU A 288 -23.20 2.87 41.31
N VAL A 289 -23.27 2.09 40.24
CA VAL A 289 -23.70 0.69 40.27
C VAL A 289 -22.47 -0.20 40.04
N ASN A 290 -21.80 -0.53 41.14
CA ASN A 290 -20.52 -1.24 41.12
C ASN A 290 -20.68 -2.74 40.93
N GLY A 291 -20.08 -3.28 39.87
CA GLY A 291 -19.86 -4.71 39.73
C GLY A 291 -18.86 -5.23 40.78
N ASP A 292 -19.20 -6.33 41.45
CA ASP A 292 -18.43 -6.82 42.61
C ASP A 292 -17.00 -7.20 42.22
N TYR A 293 -16.86 -7.83 41.06
CA TYR A 293 -15.57 -8.21 40.48
C TYR A 293 -14.76 -6.95 40.12
N TRP A 294 -15.31 -6.08 39.26
CA TRP A 294 -14.56 -4.96 38.67
C TRP A 294 -14.16 -3.85 39.66
N HIS A 295 -14.94 -3.67 40.73
CA HIS A 295 -14.68 -2.68 41.78
C HIS A 295 -14.14 -3.30 43.07
N PHE A 296 -13.84 -4.62 43.06
CA PHE A 296 -13.34 -5.35 44.22
C PHE A 296 -14.22 -5.13 45.45
N ASN A 297 -15.47 -5.60 45.45
CA ASN A 297 -16.37 -5.43 46.59
C ASN A 297 -15.66 -5.74 47.93
N PRO A 298 -15.55 -4.77 48.87
CA PRO A 298 -14.84 -4.95 50.13
C PRO A 298 -15.40 -6.07 51.02
N LYS A 299 -16.65 -6.51 50.80
CA LYS A 299 -17.23 -7.67 51.49
C LYS A 299 -16.65 -9.01 50.99
N ILE A 300 -16.09 -9.03 49.78
CA ILE A 300 -15.63 -10.24 49.07
C ILE A 300 -14.10 -10.24 48.91
N TYR A 301 -13.50 -9.07 48.70
CA TYR A 301 -12.08 -8.91 48.39
C TYR A 301 -11.34 -8.16 49.50
N HIS A 302 -10.05 -8.47 49.66
CA HIS A 302 -9.14 -7.81 50.59
C HIS A 302 -8.21 -6.83 49.86
N ALA A 303 -7.55 -5.93 50.60
CA ALA A 303 -6.71 -4.88 50.03
C ALA A 303 -5.58 -5.40 49.10
N GLU A 304 -5.07 -6.60 49.38
CA GLU A 304 -4.02 -7.26 48.60
C GLU A 304 -4.55 -8.18 47.49
N SER A 305 -5.88 -8.26 47.33
CA SER A 305 -6.48 -9.01 46.21
C SER A 305 -6.10 -8.35 44.87
N THR A 306 -5.78 -9.19 43.88
CA THR A 306 -5.43 -8.73 42.54
C THR A 306 -6.34 -9.33 41.48
N GLN A 307 -6.59 -8.57 40.42
CA GLN A 307 -7.30 -9.06 39.23
C GLN A 307 -6.58 -8.61 37.96
N LYS A 308 -6.63 -9.46 36.94
CA LYS A 308 -6.04 -9.16 35.63
C LYS A 308 -7.07 -8.47 34.73
N LEU A 309 -6.78 -7.22 34.37
CA LEU A 309 -7.48 -6.50 33.32
C LEU A 309 -6.59 -6.43 32.08
N ARG A 310 -6.87 -7.30 31.10
CA ARG A 310 -6.06 -7.48 29.89
C ARG A 310 -4.61 -7.83 30.25
N ASP A 311 -3.65 -6.99 29.90
CA ASP A 311 -2.22 -7.20 30.15
C ASP A 311 -1.74 -6.56 31.47
N LYS A 312 -2.66 -6.03 32.30
CA LYS A 312 -2.33 -5.35 33.56
C LYS A 312 -2.91 -6.08 34.76
N SER A 313 -2.14 -6.16 35.84
CA SER A 313 -2.64 -6.56 37.15
C SER A 313 -3.06 -5.31 37.93
N ILE A 314 -4.27 -5.31 38.47
CA ILE A 314 -4.81 -4.21 39.29
C ILE A 314 -4.95 -4.73 40.71
N LEU A 315 -4.55 -3.90 41.67
CA LEU A 315 -4.64 -4.19 43.10
C LEU A 315 -5.90 -3.55 43.71
N ALA A 316 -6.59 -4.26 44.59
CA ALA A 316 -7.84 -3.80 45.19
C ALA A 316 -7.68 -2.44 45.89
N LYS A 317 -6.61 -2.26 46.68
CA LYS A 317 -6.34 -1.00 47.39
C LYS A 317 -6.19 0.20 46.46
N GLU A 318 -5.57 0.01 45.30
CA GLU A 318 -5.41 1.07 44.29
C GLU A 318 -6.75 1.42 43.64
N LYS A 319 -7.58 0.41 43.36
CA LYS A 319 -8.93 0.61 42.81
C LYS A 319 -9.83 1.34 43.80
N TRP A 320 -9.82 0.96 45.08
CA TRP A 320 -10.59 1.63 46.12
C TRP A 320 -10.15 3.07 46.36
N ALA A 321 -8.84 3.35 46.32
CA ALA A 321 -8.33 4.72 46.41
C ALA A 321 -8.86 5.58 45.26
N TYR A 322 -8.89 5.03 44.04
CA TYR A 322 -9.45 5.72 42.88
C TYR A 322 -10.97 5.94 42.98
N ASP A 323 -11.74 4.90 43.34
CA ASP A 323 -13.19 5.02 43.50
C ASP A 323 -13.56 6.01 44.61
N LYS A 324 -12.79 6.02 45.69
CA LYS A 324 -12.92 7.03 46.75
C LYS A 324 -12.66 8.45 46.23
N TYR A 325 -11.59 8.65 45.46
CA TYR A 325 -11.31 9.94 44.82
C TYR A 325 -12.49 10.43 43.98
N ILE A 326 -13.10 9.56 43.16
CA ILE A 326 -14.28 9.91 42.35
C ILE A 326 -15.44 10.36 43.25
N ILE A 327 -15.76 9.58 44.28
CA ILE A 327 -16.86 9.87 45.20
C ILE A 327 -16.63 11.19 45.94
N ASP A 328 -15.41 11.42 46.44
CA ASP A 328 -15.06 12.61 47.20
C ASP A 328 -15.10 13.87 46.31
N GLU A 329 -14.62 13.78 45.07
CA GLU A 329 -14.73 14.87 44.09
C GLU A 329 -16.17 15.18 43.70
N MET A 330 -17.02 14.15 43.52
CA MET A 330 -18.44 14.36 43.23
C MET A 330 -19.15 15.06 44.39
N LYS A 331 -18.85 14.66 45.63
CA LYS A 331 -19.34 15.33 46.84
C LYS A 331 -18.85 16.77 46.92
N TYR A 332 -17.59 17.02 46.60
CA TYR A 332 -17.02 18.36 46.54
C TYR A 332 -17.75 19.25 45.51
N LEU A 333 -18.17 18.68 44.37
CA LEU A 333 -19.00 19.35 43.37
C LEU A 333 -20.47 19.55 43.79
N GLY A 334 -20.84 19.13 45.00
CA GLY A 334 -22.18 19.29 45.57
C GLY A 334 -23.14 18.13 45.31
N PHE A 335 -22.67 17.00 44.75
CA PHE A 335 -23.52 15.83 44.53
C PHE A 335 -23.58 14.91 45.74
N LYS A 336 -24.76 14.38 46.02
CA LYS A 336 -24.94 13.22 46.90
C LYS A 336 -24.70 11.97 46.07
N VAL A 337 -23.87 11.05 46.59
CA VAL A 337 -23.49 9.82 45.89
C VAL A 337 -23.94 8.60 46.68
N LEU A 338 -24.69 7.71 46.03
CA LEU A 338 -25.04 6.39 46.53
C LEU A 338 -24.28 5.33 45.72
N VAL A 339 -23.54 4.46 46.41
CA VAL A 339 -22.93 3.28 45.79
C VAL A 339 -23.84 2.06 46.05
N VAL A 340 -24.18 1.36 44.99
CA VAL A 340 -24.94 0.11 45.02
C VAL A 340 -24.07 -1.00 44.45
N TRP A 341 -23.95 -2.10 45.18
CA TRP A 341 -23.14 -3.24 44.75
C TRP A 341 -23.97 -4.27 43.99
N GLU A 342 -23.34 -4.99 43.07
CA GLU A 342 -23.97 -6.08 42.31
C GLU A 342 -24.58 -7.16 43.22
N SER A 343 -23.87 -7.59 44.26
CA SER A 343 -24.40 -8.52 45.28
C SER A 343 -25.61 -7.97 46.02
N GLU A 344 -25.65 -6.67 46.33
CA GLU A 344 -26.81 -6.05 46.99
C GLU A 344 -28.07 -6.11 46.11
N LEU A 345 -27.91 -5.97 44.79
CA LEU A 345 -29.01 -6.08 43.83
C LEU A 345 -29.44 -7.52 43.56
N LYS A 346 -28.52 -8.48 43.66
CA LYS A 346 -28.81 -9.90 43.43
C LYS A 346 -29.39 -10.60 44.65
N ASP A 347 -28.77 -10.38 45.82
CA ASP A 347 -29.01 -11.17 47.02
C ASP A 347 -30.01 -10.47 47.96
N GLU A 348 -30.12 -9.13 47.91
CA GLU A 348 -30.96 -8.33 48.81
C GLU A 348 -31.87 -7.33 48.05
N LEU A 349 -32.47 -7.75 46.94
CA LEU A 349 -33.18 -6.86 46.00
C LEU A 349 -34.20 -5.92 46.66
N ASP A 350 -35.09 -6.41 47.52
CA ASP A 350 -36.14 -5.59 48.15
C ASP A 350 -35.56 -4.50 49.05
N LYS A 351 -34.55 -4.85 49.84
CA LYS A 351 -33.86 -3.94 50.76
C LYS A 351 -33.08 -2.88 49.97
N THR A 352 -32.39 -3.30 48.91
CA THR A 352 -31.64 -2.41 48.02
C THR A 352 -32.57 -1.48 47.25
N THR A 353 -33.73 -1.97 46.80
CA THR A 353 -34.78 -1.16 46.15
C THR A 353 -35.26 -0.06 47.10
N LYS A 354 -35.60 -0.39 48.35
CA LYS A 354 -36.00 0.60 49.36
C LYS A 354 -34.89 1.64 49.61
N LYS A 355 -33.63 1.20 49.67
CA LYS A 355 -32.44 2.06 49.83
C LYS A 355 -32.31 3.05 48.66
N ILE A 356 -32.42 2.56 47.41
CA ILE A 356 -32.35 3.38 46.18
C ILE A 356 -33.48 4.40 46.15
N LEU A 357 -34.73 3.97 46.38
CA LEU A 357 -35.89 4.86 46.33
C LEU A 357 -35.85 5.92 47.43
N LYS A 358 -35.42 5.54 48.65
CA LYS A 358 -35.24 6.49 49.75
C LYS A 358 -34.22 7.56 49.38
N PHE A 359 -33.08 7.15 48.81
CA PHE A 359 -32.04 8.08 48.37
C PHE A 359 -32.50 8.98 47.22
N ALA A 360 -33.20 8.41 46.23
CA ALA A 360 -33.68 9.16 45.07
C ALA A 360 -34.70 10.24 45.47
N LYS A 361 -35.59 9.94 46.43
CA LYS A 361 -36.68 10.82 46.86
C LYS A 361 -36.32 11.79 47.99
N SER A 362 -35.23 11.56 48.74
CA SER A 362 -34.76 12.46 49.81
C SER A 362 -34.17 13.76 49.28
#